data_AF-A0A0F9ENF4-F1
#
_entry.id   AF-A0A0F9ENF4-F1
#
_cell.length_a   1.000
_cell.length_b   1.000
_cell.length_c   1.000
_cell.angle_alpha   90.00
_cell.angle_beta   90.00
_cell.angle_gamma   90.00
#
_symmetry.space_group_name_H-M   'P 1'
#
loop_
_entity.id
_entity.type
_entity.pdbx_description
1 polymer ?
#
loop_
_entity_poly.entity_id
_entity_poly.type
_entity_poly.pdbx_seq_one_letter_code
_entity_poly.pdbx_strand_id
1 'polypeptide(L)'
;MVRDVNLQLISGATAMAGTGAKGSVVDTEGGFFALVSALLGTCTGTTVAVSVAIQASIDGGSTYQHIGQFPILDESDDDIEISRPVWVPKPASGQTVTKVRLNTVVSSGSSPVVPFNQAFLEPLVSLAGPGIDLELTQGVEKLV
;
A
#
# COMPACT_ATOMS: atom_id res chain seq x y z
N MET A 1 -11.17 11.96 -0.25
CA MET A 1 -9.82 12.38 0.18
C MET A 1 -9.03 12.74 -1.07
N VAL A 2 -8.18 13.76 -1.04
CA VAL A 2 -7.28 14.05 -2.18
C VAL A 2 -6.22 12.96 -2.21
N ARG A 3 -6.03 12.32 -3.37
CA ARG A 3 -5.06 11.24 -3.57
C ARG A 3 -3.83 11.76 -4.28
N ASP A 4 -2.65 11.42 -3.78
CA ASP A 4 -1.38 11.72 -4.44
C ASP A 4 -1.11 10.68 -5.54
N VAL A 5 -0.94 11.16 -6.76
CA VAL A 5 -0.62 10.34 -7.94
C VAL A 5 0.74 9.66 -7.81
N ASN A 6 1.68 10.24 -7.05
CA ASN A 6 3.00 9.65 -6.83
C ASN A 6 2.96 8.46 -5.86
N LEU A 7 1.88 8.33 -5.09
CA LEU A 7 1.65 7.23 -4.16
C LEU A 7 0.66 6.20 -4.69
N GLN A 8 0.43 6.20 -6.00
CA GLN A 8 -0.42 5.24 -6.68
C GLN A 8 0.31 3.90 -6.90
N LEU A 9 -0.20 2.84 -6.29
CA LEU A 9 0.31 1.47 -6.41
C LEU A 9 -0.22 0.78 -7.66
N ILE A 10 -1.47 1.06 -8.05
CA ILE A 10 -2.12 0.49 -9.24
C ILE A 10 -2.79 1.61 -10.03
N SER A 11 -2.42 1.72 -11.31
CA SER A 11 -3.06 2.60 -12.28
C SER A 11 -3.71 1.77 -13.39
N GLY A 12 -5.03 1.68 -13.38
CA GLY A 12 -5.79 0.88 -14.34
C GLY A 12 -5.95 -0.58 -13.92
N ALA A 13 -6.92 -1.26 -14.55
CA ALA A 13 -7.32 -2.62 -14.22
C ALA A 13 -6.14 -3.61 -14.27
N THR A 14 -5.66 -4.00 -13.10
CA THR A 14 -4.55 -4.95 -12.93
C THR A 14 -5.08 -6.23 -12.31
N ALA A 15 -4.97 -7.35 -13.04
CA ALA A 15 -5.37 -8.65 -12.53
C ALA A 15 -4.43 -9.11 -11.40
N MET A 16 -5.00 -9.47 -10.25
CA MET A 16 -4.25 -10.04 -9.12
C MET A 16 -4.00 -11.54 -9.27
N ALA A 17 -4.11 -12.09 -10.49
CA ALA A 17 -3.86 -13.49 -10.81
C ALA A 17 -2.38 -13.87 -10.69
N GLY A 18 -2.09 -15.08 -10.20
CA GLY A 18 -0.73 -15.59 -9.97
C GLY A 18 -0.02 -14.91 -8.81
N THR A 19 1.08 -15.50 -8.34
CA THR A 19 1.87 -14.93 -7.23
C THR A 19 2.89 -13.91 -7.73
N GLY A 20 3.28 -12.98 -6.86
CA GLY A 20 4.33 -12.00 -7.13
C GLY A 20 3.88 -10.54 -7.08
N ALA A 21 4.84 -9.64 -7.33
CA ALA A 21 4.62 -8.20 -7.26
C ALA A 21 3.63 -7.73 -8.32
N LYS A 22 2.78 -6.77 -7.96
CA LYS A 22 1.74 -6.19 -8.81
C LYS A 22 1.84 -4.68 -8.80
N GLY A 23 1.60 -4.08 -9.96
CA GLY A 23 1.61 -2.63 -10.11
C GLY A 23 2.98 -2.00 -9.94
N SER A 24 2.95 -0.75 -9.48
CA SER A 24 4.10 0.09 -9.23
C SER A 24 4.70 -0.17 -7.85
N VAL A 25 6.00 0.09 -7.75
CA VAL A 25 6.70 0.27 -6.49
C VAL A 25 6.77 1.77 -6.23
N VAL A 26 6.26 2.24 -5.09
CA VAL A 26 6.25 3.65 -4.72
C VAL A 26 7.37 3.94 -3.73
N ASP A 27 8.02 5.09 -3.88
CA ASP A 27 9.10 5.54 -2.99
C ASP A 27 8.52 6.53 -1.97
N THR A 28 8.88 6.35 -0.70
CA THR A 28 8.39 7.17 0.41
C THR A 28 9.49 7.48 1.41
N GLU A 29 9.31 8.50 2.24
CA GLU A 29 10.21 8.80 3.36
C GLU A 29 10.18 7.74 4.46
N GLY A 30 9.09 6.96 4.53
CA GLY A 30 8.83 5.99 5.61
C GLY A 30 8.67 6.61 7.00
N GLY A 31 8.39 5.76 7.99
CA GLY A 31 8.22 6.19 9.38
C GLY A 31 6.86 6.81 9.70
N PHE A 32 5.80 6.39 9.00
CA PHE A 32 4.45 6.91 9.18
C PHE A 32 3.38 5.80 9.09
N PHE A 33 2.20 6.09 9.63
CA PHE A 33 1.01 5.30 9.38
C PHE A 33 0.35 5.73 8.07
N ALA A 34 -0.09 4.74 7.29
CA ALA A 34 -0.80 4.95 6.06
C ALA A 34 -2.01 4.02 5.96
N LEU A 35 -2.98 4.42 5.16
CA LEU A 35 -4.05 3.57 4.67
C LEU A 35 -3.67 3.13 3.26
N VAL A 36 -3.66 1.82 3.00
CA VAL A 36 -3.60 1.32 1.63
C VAL A 36 -5.02 1.00 1.20
N SER A 37 -5.55 1.78 0.26
CA SER A 37 -6.87 1.59 -0.32
C SER A 37 -6.76 0.94 -1.69
N ALA A 38 -7.72 0.08 -2.02
CA ALA A 38 -7.82 -0.59 -3.31
C ALA A 38 -9.28 -0.60 -3.77
N LEU A 39 -9.52 -0.04 -4.95
CA LEU A 39 -10.76 -0.17 -5.69
C LEU A 39 -10.67 -1.41 -6.55
N LEU A 40 -11.47 -2.42 -6.21
CA LEU A 40 -11.60 -3.64 -7.00
C LEU A 40 -12.43 -3.35 -8.25
N GLY A 41 -12.41 -4.27 -9.20
CA GLY A 41 -13.32 -4.28 -10.34
C GLY A 41 -13.96 -5.64 -10.50
N THR A 42 -14.68 -5.79 -11.61
CA THR A 42 -15.38 -7.02 -12.01
C THR A 42 -14.53 -8.28 -11.89
N CYS A 43 -14.87 -9.11 -10.91
CA CYS A 43 -14.33 -10.45 -10.75
C CYS A 43 -14.80 -11.34 -11.91
N THR A 44 -13.89 -12.07 -12.54
CA THR A 44 -14.19 -12.85 -13.77
C THR A 44 -13.85 -14.34 -13.65
N GLY A 45 -13.74 -14.87 -12.43
CA GLY A 45 -13.43 -16.27 -12.16
C GLY A 45 -14.47 -17.01 -11.31
N THR A 46 -14.45 -18.34 -11.38
CA THR A 46 -15.21 -19.21 -10.46
C THR A 46 -14.26 -19.78 -9.41
N THR A 47 -14.70 -19.80 -8.14
CA THR A 47 -13.91 -20.31 -7.00
C THR A 47 -12.62 -19.52 -6.79
N VAL A 48 -12.79 -18.21 -6.68
CA VAL A 48 -11.70 -17.24 -6.59
C VAL A 48 -11.20 -17.18 -5.16
N ALA A 49 -9.88 -17.26 -4.98
CA ALA A 49 -9.26 -16.86 -3.73
C ALA A 49 -7.95 -16.15 -4.01
N VAL A 50 -7.89 -14.87 -3.68
CA VAL A 50 -6.70 -14.04 -3.83
C VAL A 50 -6.33 -13.43 -2.50
N SER A 51 -5.06 -13.52 -2.11
CA SER A 51 -4.53 -12.73 -1.00
C SER A 51 -3.44 -11.80 -1.50
N VAL A 52 -3.58 -10.51 -1.19
CA VAL A 52 -2.64 -9.48 -1.58
C VAL A 52 -1.98 -8.92 -0.33
N ALA A 53 -0.67 -9.14 -0.23
CA ALA A 53 0.17 -8.54 0.79
C ALA A 53 0.64 -7.15 0.36
N ILE A 54 0.72 -6.27 1.35
CA ILE A 54 1.38 -4.97 1.27
C ILE A 54 2.78 -5.18 1.84
N GLN A 55 3.79 -4.85 1.04
CA GLN A 55 5.18 -5.04 1.42
C GLN A 55 5.94 -3.73 1.37
N ALA A 56 6.90 -3.57 2.26
CA ALA A 56 7.86 -2.48 2.24
C ALA A 56 9.29 -3.01 2.14
N SER A 57 10.18 -2.22 1.55
CA SER A 57 11.62 -2.45 1.54
C SER A 57 12.30 -1.23 2.13
N ILE A 58 13.13 -1.45 3.15
CA ILE A 58 13.94 -0.42 3.80
C ILE A 58 15.38 -0.38 3.27
N ASP A 59 15.73 -1.29 2.34
CA ASP A 59 17.08 -1.53 1.83
C ASP A 59 17.20 -1.21 0.32
N GLY A 60 16.43 -0.22 -0.15
CA GLY A 60 16.48 0.25 -1.53
C GLY A 60 15.81 -0.68 -2.55
N GLY A 61 15.03 -1.68 -2.11
CA GLY A 61 14.31 -2.62 -2.96
C GLY A 61 14.91 -4.01 -3.03
N SER A 62 15.93 -4.32 -2.23
CA SER A 62 16.61 -5.62 -2.26
C SER A 62 15.77 -6.70 -1.57
N THR A 63 15.17 -6.37 -0.42
CA THR A 63 14.26 -7.26 0.31
C THR A 63 12.96 -6.56 0.65
N TYR A 64 11.85 -7.29 0.57
CA TYR A 64 10.51 -6.79 0.85
C TYR A 64 9.90 -7.56 2.01
N GLN A 65 9.64 -6.85 3.10
CA GLN A 65 9.00 -7.36 4.31
C GLN A 65 7.50 -7.07 4.29
N HIS A 66 6.71 -8.02 4.79
CA HIS A 66 5.26 -7.89 4.90
C HIS A 66 4.90 -6.86 5.98
N ILE A 67 4.13 -5.82 5.61
CA ILE A 67 3.67 -4.77 6.55
C ILE A 67 2.15 -4.75 6.73
N GLY A 68 1.42 -5.52 5.93
CA GLY A 68 -0.03 -5.64 6.00
C GLY A 68 -0.55 -6.56 4.89
N GLN A 69 -1.81 -6.95 4.98
CA GLN A 69 -2.45 -7.80 3.98
C GLN A 69 -3.95 -7.52 3.93
N PHE A 70 -4.51 -7.51 2.73
CA PHE A 70 -5.96 -7.47 2.53
C PHE A 70 -6.59 -8.82 2.93
N PRO A 71 -7.90 -8.88 3.23
CA PRO A 71 -8.59 -10.16 3.38
C PRO A 71 -8.36 -11.04 2.15
N ILE A 72 -8.62 -12.33 2.31
CA ILE A 72 -8.78 -13.18 1.14
C ILE A 72 -9.98 -12.63 0.37
N LEU A 73 -9.76 -12.32 -0.89
CA LEU A 73 -10.76 -11.81 -1.81
C LEU A 73 -11.31 -12.97 -2.62
N ASP A 74 -12.64 -13.03 -2.74
CA ASP A 74 -13.36 -14.06 -3.48
C ASP A 74 -14.19 -13.47 -4.64
N GLU A 75 -14.96 -14.32 -5.32
CA GLU A 75 -15.81 -13.90 -6.44
C GLU A 75 -16.95 -12.94 -6.04
N SER A 76 -17.26 -12.81 -4.74
CA SER A 76 -18.30 -11.91 -4.24
C SER A 76 -17.79 -10.50 -3.94
N ASP A 77 -16.48 -10.30 -3.88
CA ASP A 77 -15.83 -9.01 -3.64
C ASP A 77 -15.73 -8.16 -4.92
N ASP A 78 -16.86 -8.00 -5.63
CA ASP A 78 -16.94 -7.26 -6.88
C ASP A 78 -17.25 -5.77 -6.66
N ASP A 79 -16.56 -4.89 -7.40
CA ASP A 79 -16.77 -3.44 -7.46
C ASP A 79 -16.80 -2.74 -6.07
N ILE A 80 -16.07 -3.30 -5.10
CA ILE A 80 -15.91 -2.74 -3.77
C ILE A 80 -14.60 -1.98 -3.60
N GLU A 81 -14.57 -1.09 -2.61
CA GLU A 81 -13.34 -0.48 -2.12
C GLU A 81 -12.97 -1.07 -0.76
N ILE A 82 -11.74 -1.57 -0.65
CA ILE A 82 -11.18 -2.13 0.58
C ILE A 82 -9.98 -1.30 1.02
N SER A 83 -9.76 -1.22 2.33
CA SER A 83 -8.66 -0.44 2.88
C SER A 83 -7.97 -1.16 4.04
N ARG A 84 -6.67 -0.95 4.19
CA ARG A 84 -5.85 -1.53 5.26
C ARG A 84 -4.93 -0.49 5.88
N PRO A 85 -5.00 -0.24 7.20
CA PRO A 85 -4.00 0.57 7.87
C PRO A 85 -2.69 -0.22 7.98
N VAL A 86 -1.57 0.44 7.70
CA VAL A 86 -0.23 -0.13 7.78
C VAL A 86 0.73 0.87 8.41
N TRP A 87 1.79 0.36 9.04
CA TRP A 87 2.95 1.15 9.40
C TRP A 87 4.01 1.00 8.31
N VAL A 88 4.38 2.11 7.67
CA VAL A 88 5.48 2.15 6.71
C VAL A 88 6.78 2.39 7.49
N PRO A 89 7.74 1.46 7.51
CA PRO A 89 8.96 1.59 8.30
C PRO A 89 9.88 2.69 7.76
N LYS A 90 10.74 3.25 8.61
CA LYS A 90 11.82 4.16 8.17
C LYS A 90 12.85 3.40 7.33
N PRO A 91 13.51 4.06 6.37
CA PRO A 91 14.60 3.46 5.61
C PRO A 91 15.74 3.03 6.52
N ALA A 92 16.47 1.98 6.12
CA ALA A 92 17.67 1.57 6.82
C ALA A 92 18.77 2.63 6.69
N SER A 93 19.76 2.57 7.58
CA SER A 93 20.92 3.46 7.50
C SER A 93 21.58 3.35 6.12
N GLY A 94 21.85 4.51 5.50
CA GLY A 94 22.39 4.60 4.15
C GLY A 94 21.36 4.55 3.01
N GLN A 95 20.06 4.41 3.33
CA GLN A 95 18.97 4.55 2.37
C GLN A 95 18.20 5.84 2.60
N THR A 96 17.67 6.42 1.52
CA THR A 96 16.88 7.66 1.56
C THR A 96 15.39 7.43 1.34
N VAL A 97 14.99 6.20 0.97
CA VAL A 97 13.59 5.86 0.66
C VAL A 97 13.20 4.49 1.22
N THR A 98 11.97 4.40 1.71
CA THR A 98 11.26 3.14 1.90
C THR A 98 10.38 2.89 0.68
N LYS A 99 10.60 1.77 0.00
CA LYS A 99 9.81 1.36 -1.17
C LYS A 99 8.60 0.54 -0.73
N VAL A 100 7.41 0.83 -1.24
CA VAL A 100 6.17 0.09 -0.92
C VAL A 100 5.59 -0.51 -2.19
N ARG A 101 5.07 -1.74 -2.11
CA ARG A 101 4.44 -2.44 -3.23
C ARG A 101 3.31 -3.35 -2.79
N LEU A 102 2.50 -3.78 -3.75
CA LEU A 102 1.55 -4.89 -3.60
C LEU A 102 2.17 -6.18 -4.12
N ASN A 103 1.85 -7.30 -3.46
CA ASN A 103 2.31 -8.62 -3.85
C ASN A 103 1.19 -9.65 -3.63
N THR A 104 0.74 -10.29 -4.70
CA THR A 104 -0.17 -11.43 -4.56
C THR A 104 0.59 -12.61 -3.95
N VAL A 105 0.08 -13.14 -2.84
CA VAL A 105 0.65 -14.27 -2.11
C VAL A 105 -0.08 -15.57 -2.44
N VAL A 106 -1.41 -15.53 -2.50
CA VAL A 106 -2.26 -16.64 -2.92
C VAL A 106 -3.08 -16.22 -4.13
N SER A 107 -3.20 -17.11 -5.11
CA SER A 107 -4.10 -16.96 -6.24
C SER A 107 -4.58 -18.34 -6.67
N SER A 108 -5.89 -18.56 -6.61
CA SER A 108 -6.54 -19.76 -7.15
C SER A 108 -7.84 -19.39 -7.87
N GLY A 109 -8.33 -20.30 -8.72
CA GLY A 109 -9.49 -20.08 -9.59
C GLY A 109 -9.07 -19.80 -11.04
N SER A 110 -10.06 -19.44 -11.88
CA SER A 110 -9.84 -19.04 -13.28
C SER A 110 -9.41 -17.57 -13.41
N SER A 111 -8.64 -17.24 -14.46
CA SER A 111 -8.04 -15.90 -14.69
C SER A 111 -8.83 -15.10 -15.74
N PRO A 112 -9.03 -13.77 -15.60
CA PRO A 112 -8.61 -12.92 -14.47
C PRO A 112 -9.44 -13.20 -13.20
N VAL A 113 -8.78 -13.10 -12.04
CA VAL A 113 -9.37 -13.52 -10.77
C VAL A 113 -10.10 -12.34 -10.10
N VAL A 114 -9.36 -11.44 -9.44
CA VAL A 114 -9.84 -10.17 -8.87
C VAL A 114 -8.98 -9.04 -9.43
N PRO A 115 -9.51 -8.16 -10.29
CA PRO A 115 -8.76 -7.00 -10.75
C PRO A 115 -8.78 -5.89 -9.69
N PHE A 116 -7.64 -5.22 -9.47
CA PHE A 116 -7.66 -3.92 -8.81
C PHE A 116 -7.65 -2.87 -9.92
N ASN A 117 -8.69 -2.04 -9.96
CA ASN A 117 -8.78 -0.93 -10.90
C ASN A 117 -7.85 0.21 -10.49
N GLN A 118 -7.74 0.43 -9.19
CA GLN A 118 -6.85 1.43 -8.60
C GLN A 118 -6.42 1.00 -7.20
N ALA A 119 -5.24 1.41 -6.78
CA ALA A 119 -4.79 1.27 -5.41
C ALA A 119 -3.82 2.39 -5.05
N PHE A 120 -3.92 2.89 -3.81
CA PHE A 120 -3.17 4.04 -3.34
C PHE A 120 -2.58 3.77 -1.96
N LEU A 121 -1.42 4.38 -1.70
CA LEU A 121 -0.85 4.53 -0.37
C LEU A 121 -1.19 5.93 0.13
N GLU A 122 -2.02 6.03 1.17
CA GLU A 122 -2.56 7.30 1.69
C GLU A 122 -2.01 7.53 3.11
N PRO A 123 -0.96 8.35 3.29
CA PRO A 123 -0.43 8.67 4.62
C PRO A 123 -1.52 9.30 5.50
N LEU A 124 -1.75 8.72 6.70
CA LEU A 124 -2.88 9.09 7.55
C LEU A 124 -2.63 10.37 8.36
N VAL A 125 -1.38 10.65 8.69
CA VAL A 125 -0.85 11.95 9.13
C VAL A 125 0.62 11.91 8.76
N SER A 126 1.07 12.73 7.80
CA SER A 126 2.51 13.04 7.76
C SER A 126 2.77 13.94 8.95
N LEU A 127 3.27 13.34 10.04
CA LEU A 127 3.87 14.10 11.15
C LEU A 127 5.14 14.87 10.68
N ALA A 128 5.52 14.73 9.41
CA ALA A 128 6.64 15.40 8.75
C ALA A 128 6.18 16.52 7.80
N GLY A 129 4.95 17.04 7.97
CA GLY A 129 4.61 18.36 7.42
C GLY A 129 5.53 19.40 8.06
N PRO A 130 6.37 20.15 7.32
CA PRO A 130 7.36 21.07 7.91
C PRO A 130 6.76 22.11 8.86
N GLY A 131 5.46 22.41 8.73
CA GLY A 131 4.74 23.31 9.63
C GLY A 131 4.43 22.70 11.00
N ILE A 132 4.09 21.40 11.07
CA ILE A 132 3.69 20.74 12.33
C ILE A 132 4.91 20.41 13.20
N ASP A 133 6.03 20.01 12.59
CA ASP A 133 7.28 19.73 13.31
C ASP A 133 7.90 21.02 13.90
N LEU A 134 7.77 22.15 13.19
CA LEU A 134 8.14 23.48 13.69
C LEU A 134 7.26 23.90 14.87
N GLU A 135 5.94 23.73 14.76
CA GLU A 135 5.00 24.08 15.83
C GLU A 135 5.17 23.20 17.07
N LEU A 136 5.50 21.91 16.90
CA LEU A 136 5.76 21.01 18.03
C LEU A 136 7.09 21.36 18.72
N THR A 137 8.14 21.66 17.95
CA THR A 137 9.44 22.07 18.49
C THR A 137 9.33 23.40 19.24
N GLN A 138 8.64 24.39 18.66
CA GLN A 138 8.38 25.69 19.31
C GLN A 138 7.42 25.58 20.49
N GLY A 139 6.46 24.66 20.45
CA GLY A 139 5.52 24.41 21.54
C GLY A 139 6.21 23.81 22.77
N VAL A 140 7.15 22.89 22.55
CA VAL A 140 7.96 22.29 23.63
C VAL A 140 8.93 23.31 24.24
N GLU A 141 9.54 24.19 23.44
CA GLU A 141 10.40 25.27 23.95
C GLU A 141 9.66 26.27 24.85
N LYS A 142 8.35 26.47 24.64
CA LYS A 142 7.50 27.34 25.50
C LYS A 142 7.03 26.68 26.79
N LEU A 143 7.30 25.38 26.98
CA LEU A 143 6.95 24.63 28.19
C LEU A 143 8.10 24.54 29.20
N VAL A 144 9.26 25.16 28.90
CA VAL A 144 10.45 25.23 29.78
C VAL A 144 10.60 26.63 30.36
#